data_AF-A0A9E0JM08-F1
#
_entry.id   AF-A0A9E0JM08-F1
#
_cell.length_a   1.000
_cell.length_b   1.000
_cell.length_c   1.000
_cell.angle_alpha   90.00
_cell.angle_beta   90.00
_cell.angle_gamma   90.00
#
_symmetry.space_group_name_H-M   'P 1'
#
loop_
_entity.id
_entity.type
_entity.pdbx_description
1 polymer ?
#
loop_
_entity_poly.entity_id
_entity_poly.type
_entity_poly.pdbx_seq_one_letter_code
_entity_poly.pdbx_strand_id
1 'polypeptide(L)'
;MSDKKDFTDKSKNSNDTFCCIYCTERNDCSVLSVKKCLGEKCSFYETSEEKLHSNDAWSKRMNALDSVKQTEIAKKYYGGKKPWKK
;
A
#
# COMPACT_ATOMS: atom_id res chain seq x y z
N MET A 1 -4.61 10.47 46.11
CA MET A 1 -3.57 11.11 45.28
C MET A 1 -3.67 10.52 43.89
N SER A 2 -3.82 11.39 42.90
CA SER A 2 -4.25 11.10 41.55
C SER A 2 -3.28 10.24 40.74
N ASP A 3 -3.89 9.58 39.76
CA ASP A 3 -3.33 8.78 38.68
C ASP A 3 -1.98 9.24 38.11
N LYS A 4 -1.09 8.26 37.90
CA LYS A 4 -0.22 8.23 36.71
C LYS A 4 -0.22 6.82 36.13
N LYS A 5 -1.03 6.67 35.09
CA LYS A 5 -0.96 5.60 34.10
C LYS A 5 0.32 5.81 33.31
N ASP A 6 1.37 5.05 33.62
CA ASP A 6 2.49 4.87 32.71
C ASP A 6 2.05 3.95 31.57
N PHE A 7 1.40 4.55 30.55
CA PHE A 7 1.26 3.93 29.24
C PHE A 7 2.59 4.08 28.49
N THR A 8 3.58 3.29 28.88
CA THR A 8 4.70 3.02 27.99
C THR A 8 4.28 1.92 27.02
N ASP A 9 3.59 2.30 25.94
CA ASP A 9 3.39 1.41 24.79
C ASP A 9 4.69 1.38 23.97
N LYS A 10 5.68 0.67 24.53
CA LYS A 10 6.87 0.20 23.82
C LYS A 10 6.72 -1.30 23.63
N SER A 11 6.08 -1.69 22.53
CA SER A 11 6.48 -2.94 21.88
C SER A 11 6.24 -2.82 20.39
N LYS A 12 7.32 -2.42 19.70
CA LYS A 12 7.58 -2.79 18.32
C LYS A 12 7.43 -4.31 18.27
N ASN A 13 6.31 -4.79 17.74
CA ASN A 13 6.12 -6.21 17.55
C ASN A 13 7.00 -6.64 16.37
N SER A 14 8.14 -7.21 16.73
CA SER A 14 9.01 -8.01 15.87
C SER A 14 8.19 -9.19 15.37
N ASN A 15 7.54 -9.04 14.20
CA ASN A 15 7.04 -10.09 13.32
C ASN A 15 6.68 -9.44 11.97
N ASP A 16 7.73 -9.17 11.19
CA ASP A 16 7.72 -8.41 9.93
C ASP A 16 7.12 -9.20 8.75
N THR A 17 6.07 -9.99 9.01
CA THR A 17 5.43 -10.86 8.00
C THR A 17 3.94 -10.59 7.83
N PHE A 18 3.29 -9.87 8.77
CA PHE A 18 1.84 -9.60 8.74
C PHE A 18 1.49 -8.12 8.93
N CYS A 19 2.34 -7.21 8.44
CA CYS A 19 2.08 -5.79 8.49
C CYS A 19 1.42 -5.31 7.19
N CYS A 20 0.21 -4.76 7.30
CA CYS A 20 -0.48 -4.09 6.19
C CYS A 20 0.39 -2.95 5.66
N ILE A 21 0.64 -2.89 4.34
CA ILE A 21 1.49 -1.85 3.71
C ILE A 21 0.95 -0.43 3.88
N TYR A 22 -0.33 -0.31 4.20
CA TYR A 22 -0.98 0.97 4.41
C TYR A 22 -0.95 1.42 5.87
N CYS A 23 -0.36 0.65 6.78
CA CYS A 23 -0.08 1.07 8.14
C CYS A 23 1.10 2.06 8.14
N THR A 24 0.94 3.22 8.76
CA THR A 24 2.03 4.20 8.86
C THR A 24 2.81 4.05 10.18
N GLU A 25 3.92 4.80 10.32
CA GLU A 25 4.68 4.88 11.58
C GLU A 25 3.86 5.39 12.77
N ARG A 26 2.77 6.13 12.51
CA ARG A 26 1.84 6.61 13.55
C ARG A 26 0.76 5.58 13.90
N ASN A 27 0.86 4.38 13.34
CA ASN A 27 -0.11 3.29 13.46
C ASN A 27 -1.50 3.61 12.90
N ASP A 28 -1.66 4.71 12.15
CA ASP A 28 -2.86 5.01 11.39
C ASP A 28 -2.82 4.33 10.00
N CYS A 29 -3.91 4.42 9.25
CA CYS A 29 -3.97 3.89 7.89
C CYS A 29 -3.88 5.03 6.87
N SER A 30 -3.04 4.86 5.85
CA SER A 30 -2.90 5.84 4.76
C SER A 30 -4.03 5.80 3.74
N VAL A 31 -4.81 4.71 3.70
CA VAL A 31 -5.95 4.52 2.79
C VAL A 31 -7.28 4.79 3.50
N LEU A 32 -7.47 4.16 4.65
CA LEU A 32 -8.61 4.43 5.52
C LEU A 32 -8.22 5.57 6.46
N SER A 33 -8.97 6.69 6.50
CA SER A 33 -8.71 7.80 7.44
C SER A 33 -9.04 7.46 8.90
N VAL A 34 -8.63 6.28 9.36
CA VAL A 34 -8.81 5.73 10.71
C VAL A 34 -7.53 5.91 11.52
N LYS A 35 -7.69 6.24 12.81
CA LYS A 35 -6.58 6.53 13.72
C LYS A 35 -5.73 5.31 14.10
N LYS A 36 -6.22 4.09 13.83
CA LYS A 36 -5.52 2.84 14.08
C LYS A 36 -5.73 1.90 12.90
N CYS A 37 -4.65 1.42 12.31
CA CYS A 37 -4.71 0.41 11.26
C CYS A 37 -5.31 -0.89 11.81
N LEU A 38 -6.21 -1.50 11.03
CA LEU A 38 -6.93 -2.71 11.42
C LEU A 38 -6.13 -4.00 11.15
N GLY A 39 -4.91 -3.89 10.60
CA GLY A 39 -4.09 -5.03 10.22
C GLY A 39 -4.84 -5.94 9.25
N GLU A 40 -4.82 -7.26 9.50
CA GLU A 40 -5.52 -8.28 8.69
C GLU A 40 -7.03 -8.04 8.54
N LYS A 41 -7.66 -7.28 9.46
CA LYS A 41 -9.08 -6.92 9.37
C LYS A 41 -9.32 -5.69 8.48
N CYS A 42 -8.27 -5.08 7.94
CA CYS A 42 -8.38 -3.95 7.02
C CYS A 42 -8.99 -4.44 5.70
N SER A 43 -10.03 -3.79 5.21
CA SER A 43 -10.60 -4.09 3.88
C SER A 43 -9.63 -3.80 2.73
N PHE A 44 -8.57 -3.03 3.01
CA PHE A 44 -7.46 -2.75 2.10
C PHE A 44 -6.18 -3.47 2.53
N TYR A 45 -6.28 -4.52 3.35
CA TYR A 45 -5.11 -5.30 3.74
C TYR A 45 -4.38 -5.80 2.50
N GLU A 46 -3.10 -5.50 2.43
CA GLU A 46 -2.20 -5.94 1.37
C GLU A 46 -0.79 -5.97 1.99
N THR A 47 -0.02 -7.00 1.67
CA THR A 47 1.38 -7.13 2.04
C THR A 47 2.29 -6.54 0.95
N SER A 48 3.55 -6.26 1.29
CA SER A 48 4.53 -5.74 0.32
C SER A 48 4.75 -6.71 -0.84
N GLU A 49 4.73 -8.01 -0.56
CA GLU A 49 4.88 -9.08 -1.56
C GLU A 49 3.67 -9.13 -2.51
N GLU A 50 2.45 -9.13 -1.98
CA GLU A 50 1.23 -9.08 -2.78
C GLU A 50 1.20 -7.82 -3.66
N LYS A 51 1.62 -6.67 -3.11
CA LYS A 51 1.71 -5.42 -3.87
C LYS A 51 2.67 -5.53 -5.03
N LEU A 52 3.85 -6.11 -4.78
CA LEU A 52 4.88 -6.30 -5.78
C LEU A 52 4.38 -7.22 -6.91
N HIS A 53 3.79 -8.37 -6.55
CA HIS A 53 3.22 -9.32 -7.51
C HIS A 53 2.08 -8.70 -8.34
N SER A 54 1.19 -7.96 -7.70
CA SER A 54 0.08 -7.27 -8.36
C SER A 54 0.60 -6.22 -9.37
N ASN A 55 1.60 -5.43 -8.97
CA ASN A 55 2.24 -4.44 -9.84
C ASN A 55 3.00 -5.05 -11.01
N ASP A 56 3.70 -6.17 -10.80
CA ASP A 56 4.38 -6.90 -11.86
C ASP A 56 3.38 -7.47 -12.88
N ALA A 57 2.32 -8.12 -12.39
CA ALA A 57 1.26 -8.65 -13.24
C ALA A 57 0.54 -7.54 -14.03
N TRP A 58 0.26 -6.40 -13.40
CA TRP A 58 -0.28 -5.23 -14.08
C TRP A 58 0.68 -4.70 -15.16
N SER A 59 1.96 -4.55 -14.85
CA SER A 59 2.95 -4.04 -15.79
C SER A 59 3.10 -4.96 -17.00
N LYS A 60 3.12 -6.29 -16.80
CA LYS A 60 3.14 -7.28 -17.88
C LYS A 60 1.93 -7.15 -18.79
N ARG A 61 0.72 -7.05 -18.24
CA ARG A 61 -0.51 -6.84 -19.02
C ARG A 61 -0.47 -5.55 -19.82
N MET A 62 -0.02 -4.46 -19.22
CA MET A 62 0.12 -3.17 -19.90
C MET A 62 1.13 -3.21 -21.04
N ASN A 63 2.26 -3.92 -20.86
CA ASN A 63 3.28 -4.06 -21.89
C ASN A 63 2.86 -5.01 -23.03
N ALA A 64 1.92 -5.92 -22.80
CA ALA A 64 1.37 -6.80 -23.83
C ALA A 64 0.40 -6.09 -24.80
N LEU A 65 -0.08 -4.88 -24.46
CA LEU A 65 -0.90 -4.08 -25.36
C LEU A 65 -0.06 -3.50 -26.51
N ASP A 66 -0.71 -3.21 -27.63
CA ASP A 66 -0.05 -2.51 -28.73
C ASP A 66 0.40 -1.09 -28.33
N SER A 67 1.41 -0.57 -29.05
CA SER A 67 2.05 0.70 -28.73
C SER A 67 1.09 1.90 -28.82
N VAL A 68 0.07 1.81 -29.67
CA VAL A 68 -0.95 2.85 -29.86
C VAL A 68 -1.84 2.90 -28.63
N LYS A 69 -2.44 1.77 -28.22
CA LYS A 69 -3.26 1.67 -27.00
C LYS A 69 -2.50 2.06 -25.75
N GLN A 70 -1.24 1.63 -25.61
CA GLN A 70 -0.40 2.08 -24.48
C GLN A 70 -0.25 3.61 -24.45
N THR A 71 -0.12 4.25 -25.62
CA THR A 71 0.02 5.70 -25.73
C THR A 71 -1.30 6.41 -25.42
N GLU A 72 -2.43 5.87 -25.86
CA GLU A 72 -3.76 6.39 -25.53
C GLU A 72 -4.04 6.34 -24.03
N ILE A 73 -3.76 5.20 -23.38
CA ILE A 73 -3.91 5.02 -21.93
C ILE A 73 -3.00 6.01 -21.17
N ALA A 74 -1.74 6.13 -21.60
CA ALA A 74 -0.79 7.05 -21.00
C ALA A 74 -1.27 8.50 -21.07
N LYS A 75 -1.73 8.95 -22.24
CA LYS A 75 -2.27 10.30 -22.42
C LYS A 75 -3.52 10.54 -21.59
N LYS A 76 -4.44 9.57 -21.56
CA LYS A 76 -5.74 9.70 -20.88
C LYS A 76 -5.64 9.74 -19.35
N TYR A 77 -4.81 8.89 -18.76
CA TYR A 77 -4.80 8.69 -17.29
C TYR A 77 -3.49 9.09 -16.61
N TYR A 78 -2.38 9.20 -17.34
CA TYR A 78 -1.04 9.33 -16.76
C TYR A 78 -0.25 10.52 -17.33
N GLY A 79 -0.91 11.50 -17.94
CA GLY A 79 -0.26 12.70 -18.48
C GLY A 79 0.79 12.39 -19.55
N GLY A 80 0.60 11.32 -20.32
CA GLY A 80 1.53 10.84 -21.35
C GLY A 80 2.64 9.92 -20.83
N LYS A 81 2.79 9.73 -19.51
CA LYS A 81 3.78 8.83 -18.92
C LYS A 81 3.31 7.38 -18.99
N LYS A 82 4.25 6.44 -19.12
CA LYS A 82 3.97 4.99 -19.12
C LYS A 82 4.55 4.35 -17.85
N PRO A 83 3.87 4.46 -16.68
CA PRO A 83 4.40 3.99 -15.40
C PRO A 83 4.69 2.48 -15.33
N TRP A 84 4.13 1.69 -16.26
CA TRP A 84 4.42 0.26 -16.42
C TRP A 84 5.71 -0.04 -17.22
N LYS A 85 6.37 0.98 -17.78
CA LYS A 85 7.70 0.87 -18.40
C LYS A 85 8.73 1.37 -17.39
N LYS A 86 9.15 0.47 -16.50
CA LYS A 86 10.30 0.69 -15.61
C LYS A 86 11.60 0.52 -16.38
#